data_AF-A0A7J2YE85-F1
#
_entry.id   AF-A0A7J2YE85-F1
#
_cell.length_a   1.000
_cell.length_b   1.000
_cell.length_c   1.000
_cell.angle_alpha   90.00
_cell.angle_beta   90.00
_cell.angle_gamma   90.00
#
_symmetry.space_group_name_H-M   'P 1'
#
loop_
_entity.id
_entity.type
_entity.pdbx_description
1 polymer ?
#
loop_
_entity_poly.entity_id
_entity_poly.type
_entity_poly.pdbx_seq_one_letter_code
_entity_poly.pdbx_strand_id
1 'polypeptide(L)' 'MRYNVSVKFNTDSIEVDGDTITVGIKSKPERGRANRELVDKLAKHFDIPTSNVRIVAGSKSRKKIVEIIE' A
#
# COMPACT_ATOMS: atom_id res chain seq x y z
N MET A 1 -7.41 -11.18 3.43
CA MET A 1 -6.72 -10.76 4.67
C MET A 1 -6.60 -9.24 4.73
N ARG A 2 -6.49 -8.63 5.91
CA ARG A 2 -6.37 -7.16 6.07
C ARG A 2 -5.01 -6.80 6.68
N TYR A 3 -4.36 -5.81 6.09
CA TYR A 3 -3.04 -5.33 6.51
C TYR A 3 -3.09 -3.83 6.82
N ASN A 4 -2.35 -3.43 7.86
CA ASN A 4 -2.14 -2.03 8.22
C ASN A 4 -0.97 -1.48 7.41
N VAL A 5 -1.25 -0.67 6.40
CA VAL A 5 -0.24 -0.11 5.51
C VAL A 5 0.13 1.31 5.91
N SER A 6 1.40 1.55 6.27
CA SER A 6 1.94 2.87 6.54
C SER A 6 2.78 3.36 5.36
N VAL A 7 2.45 4.54 4.84
CA VAL A 7 3.09 5.11 3.66
C VAL A 7 4.16 6.12 4.05
N LYS A 8 5.41 5.88 3.65
CA LYS A 8 6.53 6.83 3.74
C LYS A 8 6.78 7.46 2.37
N PHE A 9 6.89 8.78 2.32
CA PHE A 9 7.20 9.50 1.07
C PHE A 9 8.71 9.65 0.91
N ASN A 10 9.15 9.84 -0.34
CA ASN A 10 10.56 10.07 -0.70
C ASN A 10 11.49 8.88 -0.40
N THR A 11 10.95 7.66 -0.34
CA THR A 11 11.72 6.43 -0.16
C THR A 11 11.14 5.32 -1.04
N ASP A 12 11.91 4.27 -1.29
CA ASP A 12 11.50 3.12 -2.11
C ASP A 12 11.88 1.83 -1.39
N SER A 13 11.10 1.49 -0.37
CA SER A 13 11.33 0.31 0.47
C SER A 13 9.98 -0.32 0.84
N ILE A 14 9.95 -1.64 1.05
CA ILE A 14 8.80 -2.35 1.59
C ILE A 14 9.31 -3.07 2.83
N GLU A 15 8.73 -2.75 3.98
CA GLU A 15 9.02 -3.40 5.26
C GLU A 15 7.73 -4.08 5.72
N VAL A 16 7.80 -5.39 6.02
CA VAL A 16 6.65 -6.16 6.52
C VAL A 16 6.96 -6.59 7.94
N ASP A 17 6.10 -6.20 8.87
CA ASP A 17 6.17 -6.48 10.29
C ASP A 17 4.83 -7.09 10.73
N GLY A 18 4.70 -8.41 10.58
CA GLY A 18 3.46 -9.15 10.81
C GLY A 18 2.29 -8.59 9.98
N ASP A 19 1.28 -8.04 10.66
CA ASP A 19 0.10 -7.42 10.03
C ASP A 19 0.31 -5.96 9.58
N THR A 20 1.48 -5.39 9.83
CA THR A 20 1.81 -4.00 9.47
C THR A 20 2.81 -3.97 8.32
N ILE A 21 2.50 -3.21 7.27
CA ILE A 21 3.36 -3.06 6.11
C ILE A 21 3.73 -1.59 5.97
N THR A 22 5.02 -1.26 5.99
CA THR A 22 5.50 0.08 5.68
C THR A 22 5.97 0.13 4.23
N VAL A 23 5.32 0.95 3.41
CA VAL A 23 5.69 1.14 2.01
C VAL A 23 6.22 2.53 1.79
N GLY A 24 7.47 2.59 1.34
CA GLY A 24 8.12 3.71 0.75
C GLY A 24 7.65 3.93 -0.68
N ILE A 25 7.09 5.11 -0.93
CA ILE A 25 6.77 5.59 -2.28
C ILE A 25 7.53 6.88 -2.59
N LYS A 26 8.03 6.96 -3.81
CA LYS A 26 8.68 8.17 -4.34
C LYS A 26 7.63 9.16 -4.82
N SER A 27 6.46 8.67 -5.23
CA SER A 27 5.36 9.50 -5.68
C SER A 27 4.77 10.36 -4.56
N LYS A 28 4.63 11.66 -4.81
CA LYS A 28 3.83 12.56 -3.94
C LYS A 28 2.38 12.08 -3.88
N PRO A 29 1.65 12.32 -2.78
CA PRO A 29 0.23 11.98 -2.64
C PRO A 29 -0.69 12.92 -3.46
N GLU A 30 -0.26 13.31 -4.65
CA GLU A 30 -0.98 14.20 -5.55
C GLU A 30 -1.81 13.37 -6.52
N ARG A 31 -3.11 13.67 -6.60
CA ARG A 31 -4.06 13.06 -7.55
C ARG A 31 -4.11 11.52 -7.50
N GLY A 32 -3.91 10.91 -6.33
CA GLY A 32 -4.04 9.45 -6.16
C GLY A 32 -2.86 8.63 -6.69
N ARG A 33 -1.77 9.25 -7.18
CA ARG A 33 -0.56 8.56 -7.65
C ARG A 33 0.03 7.65 -6.58
N ALA A 34 0.11 8.13 -5.35
CA ALA A 34 0.56 7.36 -4.18
C ALA A 34 -0.28 6.08 -3.95
N ASN A 35 -1.60 6.12 -4.19
CA ASN A 35 -2.45 4.95 -3.99
C ASN A 35 -2.18 3.90 -5.06
N ARG A 36 -2.01 4.34 -6.31
CA ARG A 36 -1.73 3.45 -7.43
C ARG A 36 -0.37 2.77 -7.29
N GLU A 37 0.66 3.53 -6.92
CA GLU A 37 2.01 2.99 -6.66
C GLU A 37 2.01 2.03 -5.47
N LEU A 38 1.26 2.35 -4.41
CA LEU A 38 1.10 1.46 -3.26
C LEU A 38 0.46 0.12 -3.66
N VAL A 39 -0.66 0.17 -4.39
CA VAL A 39 -1.38 -1.02 -4.85
C VAL A 39 -0.49 -1.88 -5.77
N ASP A 40 0.24 -1.26 -6.69
CA ASP A 40 1.15 -1.95 -7.61
C ASP A 40 2.29 -2.65 -6.86
N LYS A 41 2.87 -1.97 -5.85
CA LYS A 41 3.92 -2.55 -4.99
C LYS A 41 3.41 -3.71 -4.16
N LEU A 42 2.24 -3.59 -3.54
CA LEU A 42 1.67 -4.67 -2.74
C LEU A 42 1.30 -5.86 -3.63
N ALA A 43 0.66 -5.61 -4.78
CA ALA A 43 0.34 -6.65 -5.75
C ALA A 43 1.58 -7.45 -6.18
N LYS A 44 2.67 -6.75 -6.52
CA LYS A 44 3.96 -7.40 -6.86
C LYS A 44 4.59 -8.13 -5.70
N HIS A 45 4.48 -7.61 -4.48
CA HIS A 45 5.08 -8.24 -3.31
C HIS A 45 4.38 -9.54 -2.91
N PHE A 46 3.05 -9.58 -3.03
CA PHE A 46 2.23 -10.74 -2.73
C PHE A 46 1.96 -11.66 -3.94
N ASP A 47 2.51 -11.31 -5.11
CA ASP A 47 2.29 -12.02 -6.39
C ASP A 47 0.79 -12.21 -6.75
N ILE A 48 -0.01 -11.17 -6.50
CA ILE A 48 -1.46 -11.16 -6.75
C ILE A 48 -1.84 -10.06 -7.75
N PRO A 49 -2.98 -10.18 -8.44
CA PRO A 49 -3.46 -9.10 -9.31
C PRO A 49 -3.80 -7.84 -8.51
N THR A 50 -3.57 -6.66 -9.09
CA THR A 50 -3.90 -5.37 -8.45
C THR A 50 -5.39 -5.23 -8.13
N SER A 51 -6.26 -5.91 -8.88
CA SER A 51 -7.71 -5.99 -8.60
C SER A 51 -8.04 -6.61 -7.24
N ASN A 52 -7.14 -7.46 -6.73
CA ASN A 52 -7.28 -8.15 -5.46
C ASN A 52 -6.77 -7.32 -4.27
N VAL A 53 -6.18 -6.15 -4.53
CA VAL A 53 -5.67 -5.24 -3.51
C VAL A 53 -6.61 -4.04 -3.40
N ARG A 54 -7.32 -3.93 -2.28
CA ARG A 54 -8.32 -2.89 -2.03
C ARG A 54 -7.98 -2.05 -0.81
N ILE A 55 -7.96 -0.74 -0.95
CA ILE A 55 -7.84 0.17 0.19
C ILE A 55 -9.22 0.29 0.84
N VAL A 56 -9.39 -0.30 2.02
CA VAL A 56 -10.66 -0.29 2.77
C VAL A 56 -10.78 0.91 3.70
N ALA A 57 -9.65 1.46 4.19
CA ALA A 57 -9.65 2.65 5.02
C ALA A 57 -8.37 3.49 4.88
N GLY A 58 -8.45 4.75 5.29
CA GLY A 58 -7.28 5.64 5.35
C GLY A 58 -6.82 6.21 4.01
N SER A 59 -7.66 6.23 2.98
CA SER A 59 -7.31 6.71 1.63
C SER A 59 -6.72 8.14 1.58
N LYS A 60 -7.03 8.99 2.57
CA LYS A 60 -6.50 10.35 2.75
C LYS A 60 -5.40 10.47 3.83
N SER A 61 -5.06 9.37 4.51
CA SER A 61 -4.09 9.32 5.60
C SER A 61 -2.81 8.58 5.19
N ARG A 62 -1.73 8.79 5.96
CA ARG A 62 -0.47 8.03 5.81
C ARG A 62 -0.63 6.58 6.27
N LYS A 63 -1.52 6.33 7.23
CA LYS A 63 -1.91 4.98 7.66
C LYS A 63 -3.18 4.57 6.93
N LYS A 64 -3.12 3.43 6.25
CA LYS A 64 -4.17 2.87 5.41
C LYS A 64 -4.44 1.44 5.84
N ILE A 65 -5.66 0.97 5.64
CA ILE A 65 -5.97 -0.45 5.78
C ILE A 65 -6.21 -0.98 4.38
N VAL A 66 -5.44 -2.00 4.02
CA VAL A 66 -5.53 -2.65 2.71
C VAL A 66 -6.03 -4.06 2.91
N GLU A 67 -7.07 -4.42 2.17
CA GLU A 67 -7.61 -5.76 2.10
C GLU A 67 -7.06 -6.43 0.84
N ILE A 68 -6.47 -7.60 1.05
CA ILE A 68 -5.98 -8.49 0.02
C ILE A 68 -6.96 -9.65 -0.09
N ILE A 69 -7.59 -9.79 -1.25
CA ILE A 69 -8.52 -10.87 -1.57
C ILE A 69 -7.71 -11.88 -2.37
N GLU A 70 -7.40 -13.04 -1.82
CA GLU A 70 -6.69 -14.10 -2.57
C GLU A 70 -7.64 -14.82 -3.52
#